data_AF-A0A524QVN9-F1
#
_entry.id   AF-A0A524QVN9-F1
#
_cell.length_a   1.000
_cell.length_b   1.000
_cell.length_c   1.000
_cell.angle_alpha   90.00
_cell.angle_beta   90.00
_cell.angle_gamma   90.00
#
_symmetry.space_group_name_H-M   'P 1'
#
loop_
_entity.id
_entity.type
_entity.pdbx_description
1 polymer ?
#
loop_
_entity_poly.entity_id
_entity_poly.type
_entity_poly.pdbx_seq_one_letter_code
_entity_poly.pdbx_strand_id
1 'polypeptide(L)'
;QPDFYASSPHKWLLAPQGSGLLYLGVEWRTRLWPSLASGGWEDLELGAQRLNHLGTFDESRMAGLLAAVEFMNTLGMARVEARIRYLRKRLEEALRAMPGVEVTSPAQEDLSTGMVSFAMEGVDSLALQRHLARVAAVRTRVISEYDYGWMRLSTHVYNLPEELDRVVQLLDDVRRNGLS
;
A
#
# COMPACT_ATOMS: atom_id res chain seq x y z
N GLN A 1 -9.26 -0.77 21.70
CA GLN A 1 -9.73 -0.64 20.30
C GLN A 1 -9.67 0.84 19.93
N PRO A 2 -9.39 1.20 18.67
CA PRO A 2 -9.38 2.61 18.29
C PRO A 2 -10.79 3.21 18.38
N ASP A 3 -10.88 4.51 18.63
CA ASP A 3 -12.13 5.26 18.50
C ASP A 3 -12.55 5.41 17.03
N PHE A 4 -11.56 5.63 16.16
CA PHE A 4 -11.74 5.83 14.73
C PHE A 4 -10.65 5.06 13.98
N TYR A 5 -11.03 4.39 12.89
CA TYR A 5 -10.07 3.81 11.96
C TYR A 5 -10.58 3.97 10.53
N ALA A 6 -9.77 4.60 9.68
CA ALA A 6 -10.11 4.79 8.28
C ALA A 6 -9.10 4.09 7.39
N SER A 7 -9.57 3.53 6.27
CA SER A 7 -8.71 2.90 5.29
C SER A 7 -9.27 3.01 3.88
N SER A 8 -8.40 2.76 2.90
CA SER A 8 -8.71 2.71 1.48
C SER A 8 -8.59 1.26 0.99
N PRO A 9 -9.70 0.51 0.88
CA PRO A 9 -9.68 -0.89 0.46
C PRO A 9 -9.07 -1.11 -0.93
N HIS A 10 -9.13 -0.11 -1.82
CA HIS A 10 -8.55 -0.20 -3.16
C HIS A 10 -7.02 -0.25 -3.24
N LYS A 11 -6.34 -0.31 -2.10
CA LYS A 11 -4.89 -0.51 -2.00
C LYS A 11 -4.60 -1.98 -1.72
N TRP A 12 -4.20 -2.28 -0.49
CA TRP A 12 -3.76 -3.60 -0.08
C TRP A 12 -4.86 -4.66 -0.09
N LEU A 13 -6.14 -4.28 0.04
CA LEU A 13 -7.26 -5.22 -0.01
C LEU A 13 -7.66 -5.58 -1.46
N LEU A 14 -7.14 -4.88 -2.48
CA LEU A 14 -7.45 -5.11 -3.89
C LEU A 14 -8.93 -4.89 -4.26
N ALA A 15 -9.63 -4.06 -3.49
CA ALA A 15 -11.00 -3.66 -3.80
C ALA A 15 -11.05 -2.64 -4.96
N PRO A 16 -12.22 -2.39 -5.56
CA PRO A 16 -12.35 -1.38 -6.61
C PRO A 16 -12.03 0.04 -6.11
N GLN A 17 -11.44 0.86 -6.97
CA GLN A 17 -11.19 2.28 -6.71
C GLN A 17 -12.49 3.01 -6.35
N GLY A 18 -12.39 3.96 -5.41
CA GLY A 18 -13.52 4.71 -4.86
C GLY A 18 -14.19 4.03 -3.67
N SER A 19 -13.72 2.85 -3.25
CA SER A 19 -14.11 2.23 -1.98
C SER A 19 -13.38 2.90 -0.80
N GLY A 20 -14.10 3.01 0.32
CA GLY A 20 -13.59 3.56 1.59
C GLY A 20 -14.13 2.76 2.77
N LEU A 21 -13.39 2.79 3.87
CA LEU A 21 -13.78 2.20 5.14
C LEU A 21 -13.62 3.24 6.25
N LEU A 22 -14.66 3.39 7.07
CA LEU A 22 -14.61 4.10 8.34
C LEU A 22 -15.19 3.20 9.42
N TYR A 23 -14.35 2.81 10.37
CA TYR A 23 -14.75 2.18 11.61
C TYR A 23 -14.92 3.24 12.70
N LEU A 24 -16.03 3.14 13.43
CA LEU A 24 -16.35 3.97 14.58
C LEU A 24 -16.55 3.07 15.81
N GLY A 25 -15.80 3.38 16.87
CA GLY A 25 -16.03 2.87 18.21
C GLY A 25 -17.48 3.15 18.64
N VAL A 26 -18.05 2.26 19.44
CA VAL A 26 -19.49 2.25 19.77
C VAL A 26 -19.97 3.61 20.27
N GLU A 27 -19.20 4.24 21.15
CA GLU A 27 -19.53 5.55 21.74
C GLU A 27 -19.62 6.67 20.70
N TRP A 28 -18.92 6.57 19.57
CA TRP A 28 -18.84 7.64 18.56
C TRP A 28 -19.90 7.54 17.47
N ARG A 29 -20.59 6.40 17.34
CA ARG A 29 -21.56 6.17 16.26
C ARG A 29 -22.72 7.17 16.25
N THR A 30 -23.10 7.69 17.41
CA THR A 30 -24.21 8.65 17.59
C THR A 30 -23.75 10.08 17.87
N ARG A 31 -22.43 10.33 17.94
CA ARG A 31 -21.85 11.63 18.37
C ARG A 31 -21.27 12.48 17.24
N LEU A 32 -21.34 11.98 16.00
CA LEU A 32 -20.77 12.66 14.82
C LEU A 32 -21.87 13.26 13.93
N TRP A 33 -21.50 14.25 13.14
CA TRP A 33 -22.35 14.78 12.08
C TRP A 33 -21.72 14.46 10.72
N PRO A 34 -22.50 13.97 9.73
CA PRO A 34 -21.96 13.76 8.40
C PRO A 34 -21.64 15.09 7.73
N SER A 35 -20.52 15.16 7.00
CA SER A 35 -20.22 16.33 6.16
C SER A 35 -20.99 16.34 4.84
N LEU A 36 -21.45 15.16 4.40
CA LEU A 36 -22.26 14.95 3.21
C LEU A 36 -23.41 14.02 3.60
N ALA A 37 -24.65 14.43 3.38
CA ALA A 37 -25.82 13.63 3.71
C ALA A 37 -26.96 13.88 2.72
N SER A 38 -27.75 12.84 2.48
CA SER A 38 -29.05 12.96 1.82
C SER A 38 -30.18 12.93 2.87
N GLY A 39 -30.50 11.75 3.42
CA GLY A 39 -31.56 11.58 4.43
C GLY A 39 -31.29 10.42 5.39
N GLY A 40 -31.99 10.40 6.53
CA GLY A 40 -31.84 9.36 7.56
C GLY A 40 -30.60 9.47 8.44
N TRP A 41 -29.78 10.52 8.28
CA TRP A 41 -28.55 10.71 9.07
C TRP A 41 -28.79 11.03 10.55
N GLU A 42 -30.01 11.44 10.88
CA GLU A 42 -30.48 11.81 12.22
C GLU A 42 -31.10 10.62 12.98
N ASP A 43 -31.30 9.48 12.31
CA ASP A 43 -31.65 8.22 12.96
C ASP A 43 -30.40 7.62 13.62
N LEU A 44 -30.32 7.76 14.94
CA LEU A 44 -29.20 7.30 15.74
C LEU A 44 -29.16 5.76 15.88
N GLU A 45 -30.26 5.06 15.67
CA GLU A 45 -30.34 3.59 15.76
C GLU A 45 -29.56 2.91 14.63
N LEU A 46 -29.41 3.58 13.48
CA LEU A 46 -28.56 3.14 12.38
C LEU A 46 -27.06 3.17 12.71
N GLY A 47 -26.67 3.79 13.83
CA GLY A 47 -25.28 3.88 14.27
C GLY A 47 -24.38 4.53 13.23
N ALA A 48 -23.32 3.81 12.81
CA ALA A 48 -22.37 4.34 11.81
C ALA A 48 -22.95 4.38 10.38
N GLN A 49 -23.96 3.56 10.05
CA GLN A 49 -24.51 3.48 8.69
C GLN A 49 -25.18 4.79 8.26
N ARG A 50 -25.72 5.54 9.21
CA ARG A 50 -26.33 6.87 8.96
C ARG A 50 -25.35 7.86 8.32
N LEU A 51 -24.04 7.65 8.47
CA LEU A 51 -22.99 8.48 7.90
C LEU A 51 -22.65 8.11 6.45
N ASN A 52 -23.17 6.99 5.95
CA ASN A 52 -22.94 6.49 4.59
C ASN A 52 -24.15 6.74 3.66
N HIS A 53 -25.16 7.47 4.12
CA HIS A 53 -26.36 7.80 3.37
C HIS A 53 -26.14 9.00 2.44
N LEU A 54 -25.57 8.72 1.26
CA LEU A 54 -25.20 9.72 0.27
C LEU A 54 -26.19 9.83 -0.92
N GLY A 55 -27.34 9.13 -0.84
CA GLY A 55 -28.25 8.96 -1.97
C GLY A 55 -27.83 7.77 -2.84
N THR A 56 -28.05 7.85 -4.16
CA THR A 56 -27.69 6.78 -5.10
C THR A 56 -26.18 6.53 -5.09
N PHE A 57 -25.76 5.30 -4.78
CA PHE A 57 -24.37 4.87 -4.82
C PHE A 57 -24.17 3.73 -5.82
N ASP A 58 -22.92 3.53 -6.23
CA ASP A 58 -22.55 2.48 -7.17
C ASP A 58 -22.51 1.11 -6.47
N GLU A 59 -23.60 0.34 -6.59
CA GLU A 59 -23.73 -0.99 -6.00
C GLU A 59 -22.69 -1.97 -6.53
N SER A 60 -22.25 -1.82 -7.79
CA SER A 60 -21.21 -2.67 -8.38
C SER A 60 -19.87 -2.52 -7.65
N ARG A 61 -19.58 -1.31 -7.16
CA ARG A 61 -18.40 -1.03 -6.32
C ARG A 61 -18.48 -1.75 -4.97
N MET A 62 -19.67 -1.83 -4.37
CA MET A 62 -19.88 -2.56 -3.12
C MET A 62 -19.76 -4.07 -3.31
N ALA A 63 -20.30 -4.60 -4.41
CA ALA A 63 -20.11 -6.01 -4.78
C ALA A 63 -18.62 -6.36 -4.97
N GLY A 64 -17.85 -5.49 -5.63
CA GLY A 64 -16.41 -5.69 -5.79
C GLY A 64 -15.62 -5.57 -4.47
N LEU A 65 -16.05 -4.71 -3.54
CA LEU A 65 -15.47 -4.66 -2.19
C LEU A 65 -15.72 -5.97 -1.43
N LEU A 66 -16.93 -6.52 -1.50
CA LEU A 66 -17.24 -7.82 -0.90
C LEU A 66 -16.37 -8.93 -1.50
N ALA A 67 -16.27 -9.01 -2.83
CA ALA A 67 -15.44 -10.00 -3.52
C ALA A 67 -13.96 -9.91 -3.10
N ALA A 68 -13.42 -8.69 -2.92
CA ALA A 68 -12.06 -8.49 -2.45
C ALA A 68 -11.85 -8.99 -1.00
N VAL A 69 -12.82 -8.75 -0.11
CA VAL A 69 -12.81 -9.29 1.26
C VAL A 69 -12.84 -10.82 1.24
N GLU A 70 -13.73 -11.42 0.45
CA GLU A 70 -13.86 -12.86 0.30
C GLU A 70 -12.59 -13.51 -0.26
N PHE A 71 -11.97 -12.87 -1.25
CA PHE A 71 -10.69 -13.30 -1.82
C PHE A 71 -9.59 -13.34 -0.73
N MET A 72 -9.45 -12.25 0.03
CA MET A 72 -8.45 -12.18 1.11
C MET A 72 -8.73 -13.17 2.24
N ASN A 73 -10.00 -13.39 2.59
CA ASN A 73 -10.39 -14.39 3.57
C ASN A 73 -10.12 -15.81 3.09
N THR A 74 -10.33 -16.10 1.80
CA THR A 74 -9.99 -17.38 1.17
C THR A 74 -8.50 -17.64 1.22
N LEU A 75 -7.69 -16.61 0.95
CA LEU A 75 -6.24 -16.67 1.17
C LEU A 75 -5.88 -16.74 2.65
N GLY A 76 -6.70 -16.24 3.56
CA GLY A 76 -6.42 -16.17 4.99
C GLY A 76 -5.42 -15.08 5.34
N MET A 77 -5.85 -14.10 6.14
CA MET A 77 -5.08 -12.88 6.41
C MET A 77 -3.68 -13.13 7.01
N ALA A 78 -3.52 -14.16 7.85
CA ALA A 78 -2.22 -14.52 8.40
C ALA A 78 -1.24 -14.99 7.29
N ARG A 79 -1.72 -15.72 6.28
CA ARG A 79 -0.89 -16.15 5.14
C ARG A 79 -0.56 -14.99 4.23
N VAL A 80 -1.52 -14.08 4.02
CA VAL A 80 -1.32 -12.83 3.27
C VAL A 80 -0.21 -12.00 3.91
N GLU A 81 -0.29 -11.75 5.23
CA GLU A 81 0.73 -11.01 5.97
C GLU A 81 2.10 -11.71 5.90
N ALA A 82 2.15 -13.01 6.19
CA ALA A 82 3.40 -13.78 6.14
C ALA A 82 4.06 -13.72 4.76
N ARG A 83 3.28 -13.85 3.68
CA ARG A 83 3.79 -13.75 2.30
C ARG A 83 4.37 -12.38 2.00
N ILE A 84 3.66 -11.31 2.37
CA ILE A 84 4.11 -9.92 2.15
C ILE A 84 5.39 -9.65 2.94
N ARG A 85 5.46 -10.08 4.20
CA ARG A 85 6.65 -9.94 5.05
C ARG A 85 7.85 -10.70 4.49
N TYR A 86 7.63 -11.95 4.05
CA TYR A 86 8.67 -12.76 3.39
C TYR A 86 9.26 -12.05 2.17
N LEU A 87 8.41 -11.56 1.27
CA LEU A 87 8.83 -10.87 0.04
C LEU A 87 9.57 -9.56 0.36
N ARG A 88 9.02 -8.76 1.28
CA ARG A 88 9.67 -7.52 1.72
C ARG A 88 11.04 -7.78 2.33
N LYS A 89 11.16 -8.80 3.19
CA LYS A 89 12.43 -9.14 3.85
C LYS A 89 13.49 -9.54 2.83
N ARG A 90 13.16 -10.42 1.89
CA ARG A 90 14.06 -10.80 0.78
C ARG A 90 14.57 -9.58 0.01
N LEU A 91 13.66 -8.66 -0.35
CA LEU A 91 14.01 -7.44 -1.05
C LEU A 91 14.91 -6.53 -0.21
N GLU A 92 14.58 -6.32 1.07
CA GLU A 92 15.37 -5.48 1.96
C GLU A 92 16.78 -6.03 2.17
N GLU A 93 16.93 -7.33 2.42
CA GLU A 93 18.23 -7.98 2.61
C GLU A 93 19.14 -7.77 1.40
N ALA A 94 18.59 -7.94 0.19
CA ALA A 94 19.32 -7.71 -1.05
C ALA A 94 19.72 -6.24 -1.23
N LEU A 95 18.82 -5.29 -0.92
CA LEU A 95 19.10 -3.86 -1.00
C LEU A 95 20.16 -3.43 0.02
N ARG A 96 20.09 -3.91 1.27
CA ARG A 96 21.07 -3.58 2.32
C ARG A 96 22.45 -4.16 2.03
N ALA A 97 22.52 -5.29 1.33
CA ALA A 97 23.80 -5.88 0.91
C ALA A 97 24.42 -5.17 -0.30
N MET A 98 23.69 -4.30 -0.99
CA MET A 98 24.15 -3.62 -2.20
C MET A 98 24.98 -2.38 -1.84
N PRO A 99 26.25 -2.26 -2.28
CA PRO A 99 27.07 -1.08 -2.02
C PRO A 99 26.42 0.20 -2.57
N GLY A 100 26.53 1.33 -1.86
CA GLY A 100 25.95 2.59 -2.29
C GLY A 100 24.42 2.65 -2.25
N VAL A 101 23.74 1.63 -1.71
CA VAL A 101 22.30 1.66 -1.39
C VAL A 101 22.12 1.95 0.09
N GLU A 102 21.33 2.97 0.40
CA GLU A 102 20.91 3.29 1.76
C GLU A 102 19.42 2.98 1.93
N VAL A 103 19.09 1.98 2.75
CA VAL A 103 17.70 1.64 3.08
C VAL A 103 17.24 2.47 4.28
N THR A 104 16.21 3.31 4.07
CA THR A 104 15.68 4.23 5.07
C THR A 104 14.54 3.63 5.90
N SER A 105 13.93 2.55 5.41
CA SER A 105 12.93 1.81 6.19
C SER A 105 13.56 1.16 7.42
N PRO A 106 12.84 1.06 8.57
CA PRO A 106 13.33 0.37 9.75
C PRO A 106 13.67 -1.10 9.45
N ALA A 107 14.79 -1.59 10.01
CA ALA A 107 15.19 -3.00 9.90
C ALA A 107 14.34 -3.91 10.82
N GLN A 108 13.73 -3.35 11.88
CA GLN A 108 12.92 -4.12 12.81
C GLN A 108 11.63 -4.60 12.14
N GLU A 109 11.36 -5.91 12.22
CA GLU A 109 10.24 -6.55 11.53
C GLU A 109 8.87 -6.07 12.06
N ASP A 110 8.78 -5.77 13.36
CA ASP A 110 7.57 -5.24 14.03
C ASP A 110 7.24 -3.80 13.64
N LEU A 111 8.23 -3.02 13.17
CA LEU A 111 8.06 -1.65 12.68
C LEU A 111 7.93 -1.56 11.16
N SER A 112 7.83 -2.69 10.46
CA SER A 112 7.78 -2.73 8.99
C SER A 112 6.65 -3.61 8.47
N THR A 113 6.26 -3.37 7.20
CA THR A 113 5.21 -4.12 6.49
C THR A 113 5.68 -4.46 5.07
N GLY A 114 4.87 -4.29 4.04
CA GLY A 114 5.16 -4.74 2.66
C GLY A 114 5.99 -3.79 1.80
N MET A 115 6.61 -2.74 2.36
CA MET A 115 7.31 -1.70 1.60
C MET A 115 8.76 -1.53 2.04
N VAL A 116 9.62 -1.13 1.10
CA VAL A 116 11.00 -0.72 1.35
C VAL A 116 11.26 0.59 0.62
N SER A 117 11.79 1.57 1.36
CA SER A 117 12.29 2.84 0.84
C SER A 117 13.80 2.90 0.94
N PHE A 118 14.44 3.40 -0.11
CA PHE A 118 15.90 3.48 -0.21
C PHE A 118 16.35 4.62 -1.13
N ALA A 119 17.63 4.99 -1.02
CA ALA A 119 18.33 5.86 -1.95
C ALA A 119 19.55 5.13 -2.52
N MET A 120 20.01 5.58 -3.69
CA MET A 120 21.23 5.10 -4.33
C MET A 120 22.20 6.26 -4.48
N GLU A 121 23.43 6.08 -4.00
CA GLU A 121 24.49 7.09 -4.08
C GLU A 121 24.73 7.51 -5.54
N GLY A 122 24.70 8.83 -5.79
CA GLY A 122 24.94 9.38 -7.13
C GLY A 122 23.83 9.11 -8.16
N VAL A 123 22.70 8.52 -7.77
CA VAL A 123 21.59 8.21 -8.68
C VAL A 123 20.32 8.93 -8.26
N ASP A 124 19.81 9.81 -9.12
CA ASP A 124 18.50 10.45 -8.92
C ASP A 124 17.37 9.42 -9.02
N SER A 125 16.53 9.35 -7.96
CA SER A 125 15.45 8.35 -7.87
C SER A 125 14.38 8.52 -8.96
N LEU A 126 14.11 9.74 -9.44
CA LEU A 126 13.13 9.96 -10.50
C LEU A 126 13.66 9.49 -11.85
N ALA A 127 14.93 9.75 -12.15
CA ALA A 127 15.62 9.23 -13.31
C ALA A 127 15.71 7.70 -13.27
N LEU A 128 16.02 7.11 -12.11
CA LEU A 128 16.00 5.67 -11.89
C LEU A 128 14.61 5.07 -12.14
N GLN A 129 13.55 5.67 -11.59
CA GLN A 129 12.17 5.21 -11.82
C GLN A 129 11.84 5.17 -13.31
N ARG A 130 12.15 6.25 -14.03
CA ARG A 130 11.91 6.35 -15.49
C ARG A 130 12.72 5.31 -16.26
N HIS A 131 13.98 5.11 -15.88
CA HIS A 131 14.85 4.11 -16.49
C HIS A 131 14.26 2.70 -16.31
N LEU A 132 13.94 2.29 -15.08
CA LEU A 132 13.38 0.96 -14.79
C LEU A 132 12.03 0.70 -15.49
N ALA A 133 11.17 1.72 -15.56
CA ALA A 133 9.91 1.65 -16.31
C ALA A 133 10.16 1.45 -17.81
N ARG A 134 11.15 2.15 -18.39
CA ARG A 134 11.49 2.06 -19.81
C ARG A 134 12.12 0.71 -20.18
N VAL A 135 13.09 0.22 -19.40
CA VAL A 135 13.89 -0.95 -19.79
C VAL A 135 13.25 -2.29 -19.38
N ALA A 136 12.37 -2.28 -18.39
CA ALA A 136 11.83 -3.51 -17.81
C ALA A 136 10.36 -3.43 -17.38
N ALA A 137 9.64 -2.33 -17.70
CA ALA A 137 8.25 -2.12 -17.29
C ALA A 137 8.03 -2.22 -15.77
N VAL A 138 9.06 -1.94 -14.97
CA VAL A 138 8.96 -1.96 -13.51
C VAL A 138 8.29 -0.68 -13.04
N ARG A 139 7.18 -0.81 -12.31
CA ARG A 139 6.46 0.33 -11.74
C ARG A 139 6.86 0.53 -10.28
N THR A 140 7.35 1.72 -9.98
CA THR A 140 7.78 2.10 -8.62
C THR A 140 7.11 3.42 -8.18
N ARG A 141 7.39 3.88 -6.96
CA ARG A 141 7.07 5.24 -6.50
C ARG A 141 8.35 5.91 -6.00
N VAL A 142 8.56 7.17 -6.31
CA VAL A 142 9.58 8.01 -5.66
C VAL A 142 8.93 8.83 -4.56
N ILE A 143 9.41 8.81 -3.33
CA ILE A 143 8.94 9.69 -2.25
C ILE A 143 9.69 11.01 -2.40
N SER A 144 9.05 11.97 -3.07
CA SER A 144 9.58 13.32 -3.30
C SER A 144 9.07 14.33 -2.27
N GLU A 145 8.14 13.91 -1.43
CA GLU A 145 7.66 14.68 -0.29
C GLU A 145 8.83 14.98 0.66
N TYR A 146 8.89 16.20 1.17
CA TYR A 146 9.91 16.63 2.15
C TYR A 146 11.36 16.53 1.67
N ASP A 147 11.59 16.62 0.35
CA ASP A 147 12.92 16.54 -0.28
C ASP A 147 13.69 15.24 0.02
N TYR A 148 12.98 14.16 0.36
CA TYR A 148 13.59 12.86 0.64
C TYR A 148 14.25 12.22 -0.58
N GLY A 149 13.60 12.29 -1.74
CA GLY A 149 14.11 11.71 -2.97
C GLY A 149 14.28 10.18 -2.93
N TRP A 150 13.53 9.46 -2.11
CA TRP A 150 13.70 8.00 -1.95
C TRP A 150 12.95 7.22 -3.03
N MET A 151 13.54 6.15 -3.53
CA MET A 151 12.79 5.12 -4.24
C MET A 151 11.96 4.31 -3.23
N ARG A 152 10.74 3.91 -3.61
CA ARG A 152 9.89 2.99 -2.84
C ARG A 152 9.45 1.82 -3.72
N LEU A 153 9.73 0.62 -3.24
CA LEU A 153 9.20 -0.62 -3.74
C LEU A 153 8.17 -1.18 -2.75
N SER A 154 7.13 -1.81 -3.28
CA SER A 154 6.02 -2.35 -2.49
C SER A 154 5.70 -3.74 -3.03
N THR A 155 5.75 -4.73 -2.15
CA THR A 155 5.51 -6.14 -2.47
C THR A 155 4.12 -6.54 -2.00
N HIS A 156 3.44 -7.38 -2.76
CA HIS A 156 2.11 -7.92 -2.44
C HIS A 156 2.09 -9.44 -2.71
N VAL A 157 1.00 -10.12 -2.37
CA VAL A 157 0.82 -11.57 -2.54
C VAL A 157 0.95 -12.04 -3.99
N TYR A 158 0.63 -11.17 -4.95
CA TYR A 158 0.73 -11.47 -6.38
C TYR A 158 2.16 -11.33 -6.93
N ASN A 159 3.10 -10.78 -6.16
CA ASN A 159 4.49 -10.71 -6.61
C ASN A 159 5.20 -12.06 -6.43
N LEU A 160 6.14 -12.31 -7.35
CA LEU A 160 6.98 -13.49 -7.34
C LEU A 160 8.40 -13.17 -6.83
N PRO A 161 9.09 -14.08 -6.12
CA PRO A 161 10.47 -13.86 -5.69
C PRO A 161 11.40 -13.51 -6.86
N GLU A 162 11.19 -14.13 -8.02
CA GLU A 162 11.99 -13.94 -9.23
C GLU A 162 11.82 -12.53 -9.82
N GLU A 163 10.64 -11.90 -9.64
CA GLU A 163 10.42 -10.50 -10.00
C GLU A 163 11.26 -9.57 -9.11
N LEU A 164 11.37 -9.88 -7.82
CA LEU A 164 12.21 -9.11 -6.89
C LEU A 164 13.69 -9.26 -7.22
N ASP A 165 14.12 -10.49 -7.50
CA ASP A 165 15.50 -10.77 -7.91
C ASP A 165 15.86 -10.02 -9.19
N ARG A 166 14.93 -9.98 -10.17
CA ARG A 166 15.09 -9.20 -11.40
C ARG A 166 15.23 -7.70 -11.12
N VAL A 167 14.42 -7.14 -10.22
CA VAL A 167 14.53 -5.72 -9.84
C VAL A 167 15.87 -5.44 -9.17
N VAL A 168 16.32 -6.30 -8.25
CA VAL A 168 17.63 -6.17 -7.60
C VAL A 168 18.76 -6.19 -8.64
N GLN A 169 18.71 -7.10 -9.61
CA GLN A 169 19.72 -7.16 -10.68
C GLN A 169 19.75 -5.86 -11.49
N LEU A 170 18.60 -5.32 -11.87
CA LEU A 170 18.52 -4.04 -12.59
C LEU A 170 19.09 -2.88 -11.79
N LEU A 171 18.88 -2.86 -10.47
CA LEU A 171 19.46 -1.84 -9.59
C LEU A 171 20.98 -1.97 -9.51
N ASP A 172 21.51 -3.18 -9.41
CA ASP A 172 22.97 -3.42 -9.40
C ASP A 172 23.60 -3.07 -10.75
N ASP A 173 22.91 -3.30 -11.87
CA ASP A 173 23.36 -2.88 -13.20
C ASP A 173 23.46 -1.36 -13.29
N VAL A 174 22.46 -0.62 -12.77
CA VAL A 174 22.52 0.85 -12.70
C VAL A 174 23.65 1.30 -11.77
N ARG A 175 23.84 0.64 -10.63
CA ARG A 175 24.94 0.96 -9.71
C ARG A 175 26.31 0.83 -10.38
N ARG A 176 26.50 -0.19 -11.23
CA ARG A 176 27.78 -0.46 -11.92
C ARG A 176 28.00 0.43 -13.14
N ASN A 177 26.95 0.70 -13.91
CA ASN A 177 27.07 1.27 -15.25
C ASN A 177 26.46 2.68 -15.36
N GLY A 178 25.77 3.15 -14.32
CA GLY A 178 24.94 4.36 -14.36
C GLY A 178 23.62 4.13 -15.09
N LEU A 179 22.89 5.24 -15.28
CA LEU A 179 21.62 5.24 -16.01
C LEU A 179 21.88 5.33 -17.53
N SER A 180 22.15 4.20 -18.18
CA SER A 180 22.32 4.12 -19.66
C SER A 180 21.06 3.76 -20.43
#